data_AF-A0A2R6IQM4-F1
#
_entry.id   AF-A0A2R6IQM4-F1
#
_cell.length_a   1.000
_cell.length_b   1.000
_cell.length_c   1.000
_cell.angle_alpha   90.00
_cell.angle_beta   90.00
_cell.angle_gamma   90.00
#
_symmetry.space_group_name_H-M   'P 1'
#
loop_
_entity.id
_entity.type
_entity.pdbx_description
1 polymer ?
#
loop_
_entity_poly.entity_id
_entity_poly.type
_entity_poly.pdbx_seq_one_letter_code
_entity_poly.pdbx_strand_id
1 'polypeptide(L)' 'MDRSRRTVLGALAAAGSTAGCLGSVGGSGAEAETAERVGVEGLPTLVLFDRSGQERWRHIGLAGTDSFRPEVRGASKG' A
#
# COMPACT_ATOMS: atom_id res chain seq x y z
N MET A 1 -20.77 16.13 -27.84
CA MET A 1 -19.41 16.45 -28.32
C MET A 1 -18.46 15.37 -27.81
N ASP A 2 -18.11 14.44 -28.69
CA ASP A 2 -16.95 13.55 -28.52
C ASP A 2 -15.81 14.16 -29.33
N ARG A 3 -14.69 14.54 -28.66
CA ARG A 3 -13.37 14.70 -29.29
C ARG A 3 -12.30 15.01 -28.25
N SER A 4 -11.64 13.99 -27.73
CA SER A 4 -10.17 14.00 -27.58
C SER A 4 -9.68 12.65 -27.06
N ARG A 5 -9.80 11.65 -27.93
CA ARG A 5 -8.88 10.52 -27.91
C ARG A 5 -7.56 10.99 -28.52
N ARG A 6 -6.53 11.15 -27.69
CA ARG A 6 -5.14 11.15 -28.16
C ARG A 6 -4.37 10.08 -27.40
N THR A 7 -4.45 8.89 -27.98
CA THR A 7 -3.43 7.86 -28.07
C THR A 7 -2.02 8.32 -27.70
N VAL A 8 -1.48 7.78 -26.62
CA VAL A 8 -0.03 7.60 -26.46
C VAL A 8 0.21 6.12 -26.23
N LEU A 9 0.11 5.36 -27.32
CA LEU A 9 0.71 4.04 -27.44
C LEU A 9 2.21 4.27 -27.66
N GLY A 10 2.98 4.16 -26.58
CA GLY A 10 4.43 4.08 -26.61
C GLY A 10 4.85 2.76 -25.99
N ALA A 11 4.93 1.71 -26.81
CA ALA A 11 5.53 0.45 -26.43
C ALA A 11 7.05 0.64 -26.21
N LEU A 12 7.56 0.26 -25.04
CA LEU A 12 8.95 -0.16 -24.89
C LEU A 12 9.01 -1.52 -24.22
N ALA A 13 9.80 -2.39 -24.83
CA ALA A 13 9.86 -3.82 -24.66
C ALA A 13 10.43 -4.26 -23.29
N ALA A 14 10.05 -5.48 -22.91
CA ALA A 14 10.53 -6.22 -21.75
C ALA A 14 12.05 -6.53 -21.82
N ALA A 15 12.73 -6.44 -20.67
CA ALA A 15 13.70 -7.43 -20.16
C ALA A 15 14.40 -6.87 -18.90
N GLY A 16 14.03 -7.39 -17.73
CA GLY A 16 14.68 -7.03 -16.48
C GLY A 16 13.96 -7.66 -15.29
N SER A 17 14.23 -8.93 -15.04
CA SER A 17 13.83 -9.64 -13.82
C SER A 17 14.49 -9.00 -12.59
N THR A 18 13.94 -7.88 -12.13
CA THR A 18 14.14 -7.41 -10.77
C THR A 18 12.98 -7.94 -9.95
N ALA A 19 13.31 -8.63 -8.86
CA ALA A 19 12.38 -9.28 -7.97
C ALA A 19 11.23 -8.33 -7.58
N GLY A 20 10.00 -8.82 -7.75
CA GLY A 20 8.78 -8.04 -7.63
C GLY A 20 8.52 -7.54 -6.22
N CYS A 21 8.66 -6.23 -6.02
CA CYS A 21 8.10 -5.48 -4.88
C CYS A 21 7.63 -4.07 -5.29
N LEU A 22 7.25 -3.87 -6.55
CA LEU A 22 6.63 -2.62 -7.00
C LEU A 22 5.34 -2.96 -7.73
N GLY A 23 4.29 -3.23 -6.95
CA GLY A 23 2.92 -3.23 -7.48
C GLY A 23 2.62 -1.82 -7.99
N SER A 24 2.19 -1.73 -9.25
CA SER A 24 1.71 -0.48 -9.83
C SER A 24 0.51 0.03 -9.02
N VAL A 25 0.61 1.22 -8.44
CA VAL A 25 -0.52 1.93 -7.82
C VAL A 25 -1.45 2.45 -8.93
N GLY A 26 -2.26 1.55 -9.48
CA GLY A 26 -3.42 1.87 -10.28
C GLY A 26 -4.64 1.91 -9.36
N GLY A 27 -4.93 3.07 -8.79
CA GLY A 27 -5.99 3.21 -7.80
C GLY A 27 -7.39 3.11 -8.39
N SER A 28 -7.94 1.90 -8.38
CA SER A 28 -9.35 1.63 -8.63
C SER A 28 -10.09 1.41 -7.30
N GLY A 29 -10.56 2.49 -6.67
CA GLY A 29 -11.62 2.52 -5.64
C GLY A 29 -11.36 1.86 -4.28
N ALA A 30 -10.77 0.66 -4.25
CA ALA A 30 -10.54 -0.13 -3.05
C ALA A 30 -9.53 0.50 -2.09
N GLU A 31 -8.54 1.25 -2.59
CA GLU A 31 -7.52 1.89 -1.77
C GLU A 31 -8.09 3.09 -0.98
N ALA A 32 -8.98 3.89 -1.61
CA ALA A 32 -9.68 4.98 -0.94
C ALA A 32 -10.69 4.45 0.10
N GLU A 33 -11.43 3.40 -0.24
CA GLU A 33 -12.33 2.70 0.69
C GLU A 33 -11.56 2.14 1.90
N THR A 34 -10.33 1.69 1.69
CA THR A 34 -9.45 1.22 2.77
C THR A 34 -9.05 2.37 3.69
N ALA A 35 -8.68 3.55 3.15
CA ALA A 35 -8.29 4.71 3.95
C ALA A 35 -9.43 5.21 4.85
N GLU A 36 -10.66 5.25 4.33
CA GLU A 36 -11.85 5.62 5.12
C GLU A 36 -12.13 4.59 6.22
N ARG A 37 -12.11 3.29 5.89
CA ARG A 37 -12.35 2.21 6.86
C ARG A 37 -11.31 2.13 7.97
N VAL A 38 -10.05 2.42 7.65
CA VAL A 38 -8.94 2.42 8.61
C VAL A 38 -8.93 3.72 9.46
N GLY A 39 -9.66 4.76 9.04
CA GLY A 39 -9.70 6.04 9.74
C GLY A 39 -8.35 6.75 9.69
N VAL A 40 -7.86 7.02 8.49
CA VAL A 40 -6.60 7.76 8.29
C VAL A 40 -6.80 9.23 8.67
N GLU A 41 -6.15 9.66 9.76
CA GLU A 41 -6.24 11.04 10.29
C GLU A 41 -5.05 11.93 9.88
N GLY A 42 -3.98 11.33 9.33
CA GLY A 42 -2.76 12.05 8.92
C GLY A 42 -1.90 11.25 7.93
N LEU A 43 -1.00 11.94 7.22
CA LEU A 43 -0.17 11.32 6.18
C LEU A 43 1.34 11.33 6.52
N PRO A 44 2.07 10.23 6.25
CA PRO A 44 1.56 8.88 6.01
C PRO A 44 1.02 8.24 7.30
N THR A 45 0.10 7.27 7.21
CA THR A 45 -0.30 6.42 8.34
C THR A 45 0.11 4.99 8.06
N LEU A 46 0.81 4.35 9.00
CA LEU A 46 1.19 2.94 8.94
C LEU A 46 0.36 2.16 9.97
N VAL A 47 -0.28 1.08 9.56
CA VAL A 47 -1.10 0.23 10.43
C VAL A 47 -0.71 -1.24 10.22
N LEU A 48 -0.57 -1.99 11.32
CA LEU A 48 -0.33 -3.43 11.30
C LEU A 48 -1.57 -4.16 11.83
N PHE A 49 -2.06 -5.10 11.04
CA PHE A 49 -3.10 -6.05 11.44
C PHE A 49 -2.51 -7.45 11.59
N ASP A 50 -3.07 -8.25 12.49
CA ASP A 50 -2.77 -9.68 12.54
C ASP A 50 -3.72 -10.51 11.64
N ARG A 51 -3.53 -11.83 11.63
CA ARG A 51 -4.31 -12.76 10.78
C ARG A 51 -5.82 -12.76 11.09
N SER A 52 -6.21 -12.37 12.29
CA SER A 52 -7.62 -12.26 12.68
C SER A 52 -8.25 -10.94 12.25
N GLY A 53 -7.46 -10.04 11.65
CA GLY A 53 -7.87 -8.69 11.28
C GLY A 53 -7.86 -7.71 12.44
N GLN A 54 -7.26 -8.06 13.59
CA GLN A 54 -7.13 -7.13 14.72
C GLN A 54 -5.97 -6.17 14.50
N GLU A 55 -6.19 -4.88 14.74
CA GLU A 55 -5.13 -3.86 14.73
C GLU A 55 -4.18 -4.12 15.91
N ARG A 56 -2.88 -4.22 15.62
CA ARG A 56 -1.83 -4.48 16.61
C ARG A 56 -0.93 -3.29 16.84
N TRP A 57 -0.85 -2.40 15.85
CA TRP A 57 0.01 -1.22 15.91
C TRP A 57 -0.44 -0.18 14.87
N ARG A 58 -0.29 1.09 15.21
CA ARG A 58 -0.56 2.25 14.35
C ARG A 58 0.44 3.36 14.61
N HIS A 59 0.85 4.06 13.55
CA HIS A 59 1.73 5.22 13.62
C HIS A 59 1.38 6.25 12.55
N ILE A 60 1.37 7.53 12.94
CA ILE A 60 1.18 8.68 12.04
C ILE A 60 2.53 9.35 11.82
N GLY A 61 2.88 9.55 10.55
CA GLY A 61 4.20 10.00 10.12
C GLY A 61 5.09 8.85 9.64
N LEU A 62 6.34 9.16 9.30
CA LEU A 62 7.31 8.14 8.91
C LEU A 62 7.84 7.40 10.15
N ALA A 63 8.13 6.11 9.98
CA ALA A 63 8.68 5.25 11.01
C ALA A 63 9.85 4.42 10.47
N GLY A 64 10.92 4.31 11.27
CA GLY A 64 12.01 3.36 11.01
C GLY A 64 11.58 1.94 11.35
N THR A 65 12.17 0.93 10.68
CA THR A 65 11.78 -0.49 10.85
C THR A 65 11.80 -0.97 12.29
N ASP A 66 12.72 -0.45 13.11
CA ASP A 66 12.85 -0.86 14.50
C ASP A 66 11.63 -0.54 15.37
N SER A 67 10.79 0.42 14.97
CA SER A 67 9.61 0.83 15.75
C SER A 67 8.44 -0.16 15.70
N PHE A 68 8.36 -1.00 14.67
CA PHE A 68 7.25 -1.96 14.49
C PHE A 68 7.70 -3.42 14.36
N ARG A 69 9.02 -3.66 14.28
CA ARG A 69 9.61 -5.01 14.18
C ARG A 69 9.20 -5.95 15.33
N PRO A 70 9.09 -5.53 16.61
CA PRO A 70 8.58 -6.40 17.67
C PRO A 70 7.18 -6.95 17.38
N GLU A 71 6.31 -6.11 16.82
CA GLU A 71 4.90 -6.46 16.59
C GLU A 71 4.73 -7.42 15.43
N VAL A 72 5.52 -7.24 14.37
CA VAL A 72 5.59 -8.21 13.26
C VAL A 72 6.02 -9.59 13.77
N ARG A 73 7.03 -9.65 14.65
CA ARG A 73 7.50 -10.92 15.22
C ARG A 73 6.49 -11.55 16.19
N GLY A 74 5.71 -10.74 16.89
CA GLY A 74 4.62 -11.22 17.73
C GLY A 74 3.47 -11.79 16.89
N ALA A 75 3.08 -11.08 15.84
CA ALA A 75 1.95 -11.44 14.98
C ALA A 75 2.22 -12.66 14.09
N SER A 76 3.48 -12.97 13.77
CA SER A 76 3.86 -14.12 12.93
C SER A 76 3.94 -15.46 13.68
N LYS A 77 3.77 -15.46 15.01
CA LYS A 77 3.87 -16.66 15.86
C LYS A 77 2.52 -17.33 16.20
N GLY A 78 1.40 -16.83 15.67
CA GLY A 78 0.06 -17.42 15.80
C GLY A 78 -0.48 -17.93 14.46
#